data_AF-A0A525VFD4-F1
#
_entry.id   AF-A0A525VFD4-F1
#
_cell.length_a   1.000
_cell.length_b   1.000
_cell.length_c   1.000
_cell.angle_alpha   90.00
_cell.angle_beta   90.00
_cell.angle_gamma   90.00
#
_symmetry.space_group_name_H-M   'P 1'
#
loop_
_entity.id
_entity.type
_entity.pdbx_description
1 polymer ?
#
loop_
_entity_poly.entity_id
_entity_poly.type
_entity_poly.pdbx_seq_one_letter_code
_entity_poly.pdbx_strand_id
1 'polypeptide(L)'
;MSSKRLLEQEILASFDRGEWKPVRNQKGEIARFQAAAKATLLKNKRVNIRLSSRDLEGLQAKAAEEGVPYQTLMASVLHKFVSGRLVEAQRRIATRSSRTARKRAAA
;
A
#
# COMPACT_ATOMS: atom_id res chain seq x y z
N MET A 1 7.63 11.58 8.62
CA MET A 1 8.15 10.90 7.41
C MET A 1 9.67 11.00 7.22
N SER A 2 10.41 11.84 7.98
CA SER A 2 11.86 12.00 7.80
C SER A 2 12.71 10.86 8.39
N SER A 3 12.27 10.26 9.51
CA SER A 3 13.08 9.30 10.28
C SER A 3 13.41 7.99 9.54
N LYS A 4 12.53 7.51 8.65
CA LYS A 4 12.77 6.28 7.86
C LYS A 4 13.91 6.40 6.85
N ARG A 5 14.08 7.58 6.23
CA ARG A 5 15.13 7.81 5.24
C ARG A 5 16.52 7.87 5.87
N LEU A 6 16.62 8.42 7.08
CA LEU A 6 17.87 8.45 7.83
C LEU A 6 18.34 7.03 8.20
N LEU A 7 17.41 6.18 8.67
CA LEU A 7 17.69 4.78 8.97
C LEU A 7 18.14 3.97 7.74
N GLU A 8 17.48 4.16 6.58
CA GLU A 8 17.89 3.48 5.34
C GLU A 8 19.30 3.89 4.89
N GLN A 9 19.62 5.19 4.97
CA GLN A 9 20.93 5.71 4.59
C GLN A 9 22.03 5.23 5.54
N GLU A 10 21.74 5.14 6.84
CA GLU A 10 22.68 4.66 7.85
C GLU A 10 22.99 3.16 7.70
N ILE A 11 21.97 2.35 7.39
CA ILE A 11 22.13 0.92 7.09
C ILE A 11 23.01 0.72 5.84
N LEU A 12 22.75 1.47 4.77
CA LEU A 12 23.55 1.42 3.54
C LEU A 12 25.00 1.82 3.79
N ALA A 13 25.22 2.92 4.51
CA ALA A 13 26.56 3.38 4.82
C ALA A 13 27.33 2.37 5.71
N SER A 14 26.66 1.69 6.65
CA SER A 14 27.29 0.64 7.48
C SER A 14 27.62 -0.62 6.67
N PHE A 15 26.81 -0.96 5.68
CA PHE A 15 27.10 -2.04 4.74
C PHE A 15 28.33 -1.72 3.87
N ASP A 16 28.39 -0.51 3.31
CA ASP A 16 29.51 -0.06 2.46
C ASP A 16 30.83 0.04 3.25
N ARG A 17 30.76 0.33 4.55
CA ARG A 17 31.92 0.29 5.46
C ARG A 17 32.40 -1.12 5.81
N GLY A 18 31.72 -2.18 5.35
CA GLY A 18 32.15 -3.56 5.56
C GLY A 18 32.08 -4.03 7.01
N GLU A 19 31.28 -3.37 7.85
CA GLU A 19 31.16 -3.66 9.30
C GLU A 19 30.43 -5.00 9.57
N TRP A 20 29.79 -5.57 8.55
CA TRP A 20 28.86 -6.69 8.68
C TRP A 20 29.61 -8.00 8.54
N LYS A 21 29.62 -8.79 9.62
CA LYS A 21 30.22 -10.13 9.63
C LYS A 21 29.19 -11.19 9.25
N PRO A 22 29.54 -12.16 8.38
CA PRO A 22 28.61 -13.21 8.03
C PRO A 22 28.27 -14.09 9.23
N VAL A 23 27.00 -14.44 9.37
CA VAL A 23 26.54 -15.37 10.41
C VAL A 23 27.11 -16.78 10.19
N ARG A 24 27.40 -17.49 11.27
CA ARG A 24 28.04 -18.83 11.23
C ARG A 24 27.29 -19.86 10.37
N ASN A 25 25.97 -19.78 10.28
CA ASN A 25 25.14 -20.68 9.46
C ASN A 25 24.35 -19.93 8.38
N GLN A 26 25.06 -19.31 7.42
CA GLN A 26 24.44 -18.57 6.31
C GLN A 26 23.37 -19.38 5.58
N LYS A 27 23.64 -20.64 5.23
CA LYS A 27 22.69 -21.48 4.49
C LYS A 27 21.40 -21.74 5.28
N GLY A 28 21.52 -22.05 6.58
CA GLY A 28 20.38 -22.28 7.45
C GLY A 28 19.56 -21.01 7.71
N GLU A 29 20.22 -19.87 7.94
CA GLU A 29 19.53 -18.60 8.16
C GLU A 29 18.85 -18.10 6.88
N ILE A 30 19.49 -18.23 5.71
CA ILE A 30 18.85 -17.93 4.41
C ILE A 30 17.61 -18.80 4.21
N ALA A 31 17.71 -20.10 4.45
CA ALA A 31 16.56 -21.01 4.33
C ALA A 31 15.44 -20.65 5.32
N ARG A 32 15.79 -20.27 6.56
CA ARG A 32 14.84 -19.82 7.59
C ARG A 32 14.12 -18.53 7.19
N PHE A 33 14.85 -17.52 6.72
CA PHE A 33 14.26 -16.27 6.26
C PHE A 33 13.41 -16.47 5.01
N GLN A 34 13.85 -17.31 4.07
CA GLN A 34 13.04 -17.70 2.92
C GLN A 34 11.75 -18.42 3.32
N ALA A 35 11.82 -19.34 4.30
CA ALA A 35 10.65 -20.04 4.81
C ALA A 35 9.68 -19.10 5.52
N ALA A 36 10.18 -18.18 6.35
CA ALA A 36 9.37 -17.16 7.01
C ALA A 36 8.69 -16.22 6.01
N ALA A 37 9.43 -15.73 5.00
CA ALA A 37 8.87 -14.90 3.94
C ALA A 37 7.78 -15.65 3.17
N LYS A 38 8.02 -16.90 2.76
CA LYS A 38 7.02 -17.75 2.09
C LYS A 38 5.80 -17.99 2.97
N ALA A 39 5.98 -18.31 4.25
CA ALA A 39 4.89 -18.54 5.20
C ALA A 39 4.00 -17.31 5.39
N THR A 40 4.59 -16.12 5.45
CA THR A 40 3.83 -14.86 5.58
C THR A 40 3.13 -14.42 4.29
N LEU A 41 3.64 -14.81 3.11
CA LEU A 41 3.02 -14.49 1.82
C LEU A 41 1.91 -15.46 1.40
N LEU A 42 1.84 -16.64 2.02
CA LEU A 42 0.84 -17.65 1.67
C LEU A 42 -0.56 -17.17 2.07
N LYS A 43 -1.34 -16.71 1.08
CA LYS A 43 -2.78 -16.46 1.18
C LYS A 43 -3.53 -17.79 1.29
N ASN A 44 -3.33 -18.51 2.39
CA ASN A 44 -3.74 -19.91 2.58
C ASN A 44 -5.22 -20.08 2.99
N LYS A 45 -5.97 -18.99 3.19
CA LYS A 45 -7.39 -19.03 3.56
C LYS A 45 -8.26 -18.39 2.49
N ARG A 46 -9.31 -19.11 2.07
CA ARG A 46 -10.33 -18.61 1.14
C ARG A 46 -11.47 -17.96 1.92
N VAL A 47 -11.96 -16.83 1.44
CA VAL A 47 -13.13 -16.12 1.99
C VAL A 47 -14.14 -15.96 0.86
N ASN A 48 -15.40 -16.29 1.11
CA ASN A 48 -16.50 -16.02 0.18
C ASN A 48 -17.31 -14.83 0.73
N ILE A 49 -17.45 -13.78 -0.08
CA ILE A 49 -18.13 -12.53 0.31
C ILE A 49 -19.18 -12.24 -0.75
N ARG A 50 -20.39 -11.87 -0.31
CA ARG A 50 -21.43 -11.33 -1.19
C ARG A 50 -21.29 -9.81 -1.23
N LEU A 51 -21.28 -9.25 -2.43
CA LEU A 51 -21.20 -7.81 -2.69
C LEU A 51 -22.35 -7.42 -3.61
N SER A 52 -22.78 -6.16 -3.52
CA SER A 52 -23.71 -5.62 -4.52
C SER A 52 -22.99 -5.46 -5.87
N SER A 53 -23.75 -5.50 -6.98
CA SER A 53 -23.17 -5.30 -8.32
C SER A 53 -22.47 -3.93 -8.43
N ARG A 54 -23.08 -2.89 -7.85
CA ARG A 54 -22.52 -1.53 -7.83
C ARG A 54 -21.19 -1.46 -7.09
N ASP A 55 -21.04 -2.16 -5.97
CA ASP A 55 -19.79 -2.17 -5.21
C ASP A 55 -18.69 -2.96 -5.95
N LEU A 56 -19.07 -4.07 -6.60
CA LEU A 56 -18.14 -4.86 -7.41
C LEU A 56 -17.59 -4.04 -8.59
N GLU A 57 -18.44 -3.31 -9.29
CA GLU A 57 -18.04 -2.41 -10.38
C GLU A 57 -17.13 -1.29 -9.89
N GLY A 58 -17.46 -0.67 -8.75
CA GLY A 58 -16.61 0.36 -8.13
C GLY A 58 -15.23 -0.17 -7.74
N LEU A 59 -15.15 -1.38 -7.19
CA LEU A 59 -13.89 -2.06 -6.87
C LEU A 59 -13.06 -2.36 -8.12
N GLN A 60 -13.70 -2.82 -9.20
CA GLN A 60 -13.02 -3.09 -10.47
C GLN A 60 -12.46 -1.80 -11.09
N ALA A 61 -13.24 -0.72 -11.11
CA ALA A 61 -12.79 0.59 -11.58
C ALA A 61 -11.58 1.09 -10.76
N LYS A 62 -11.65 0.99 -9.43
CA LYS A 62 -10.56 1.40 -8.55
C LYS A 62 -9.29 0.57 -8.75
N ALA A 63 -9.44 -0.74 -8.94
CA ALA A 63 -8.33 -1.63 -9.19
C ALA A 63 -7.66 -1.36 -10.55
N ALA A 64 -8.46 -1.05 -11.57
CA ALA A 64 -7.98 -0.65 -12.89
C ALA A 64 -7.20 0.68 -12.83
N GLU A 65 -7.67 1.67 -12.07
CA GLU A 65 -6.94 2.92 -11.82
C GLU A 65 -5.56 2.69 -11.17
N GLU A 66 -5.47 1.71 -10.27
CA GLU A 66 -4.22 1.35 -9.58
C GLU A 66 -3.36 0.35 -10.37
N GLY A 67 -3.85 -0.15 -11.52
CA GLY A 67 -3.14 -1.13 -12.34
C GLY A 67 -3.01 -2.52 -11.69
N VAL A 68 -3.86 -2.86 -10.73
CA VAL A 68 -3.84 -4.14 -10.00
C VAL A 68 -5.13 -4.94 -10.23
N PRO A 69 -5.09 -6.27 -10.13
CA PRO A 69 -6.32 -7.07 -10.13
C PRO A 69 -7.23 -6.69 -8.96
N TYR A 70 -8.55 -6.70 -9.18
CA TYR A 70 -9.53 -6.33 -8.15
C TYR A 70 -9.45 -7.20 -6.89
N GLN A 71 -9.10 -8.49 -7.03
CA GLN A 71 -8.85 -9.38 -5.89
C GLN A 71 -7.61 -8.97 -5.09
N THR A 72 -6.58 -8.46 -5.76
CA THR A 72 -5.36 -7.94 -5.12
C THR A 72 -5.67 -6.66 -4.37
N LEU A 73 -6.47 -5.77 -4.94
CA LEU A 73 -6.95 -4.57 -4.26
C LEU A 73 -7.76 -4.94 -3.01
N MET A 74 -8.74 -5.86 -3.13
CA MET A 74 -9.52 -6.35 -1.99
C MET A 74 -8.63 -6.90 -0.87
N ALA A 75 -7.66 -7.76 -1.21
CA ALA A 75 -6.73 -8.33 -0.23
C ALA A 75 -5.87 -7.24 0.44
N SER A 76 -5.43 -6.23 -0.33
CA SER A 76 -4.66 -5.08 0.18
C SER A 76 -5.48 -4.28 1.18
N VAL A 77 -6.75 -3.99 0.88
CA VAL A 77 -7.65 -3.25 1.77
C VAL A 77 -7.90 -4.03 3.07
N LEU A 78 -8.20 -5.33 2.98
CA LEU A 78 -8.39 -6.17 4.17
C LEU A 78 -7.13 -6.20 5.05
N HIS A 79 -5.95 -6.34 4.45
CA HIS A 79 -4.69 -6.31 5.19
C HIS A 79 -4.42 -4.93 5.83
N LYS A 80 -4.65 -3.84 5.10
CA LYS A 80 -4.52 -2.46 5.61
C LYS A 80 -5.50 -2.20 6.75
N PHE A 81 -6.71 -2.72 6.67
CA PHE A 81 -7.74 -2.61 7.71
C PHE A 81 -7.30 -3.34 8.98
N VAL A 82 -6.91 -4.61 8.88
CA VAL A 82 -6.46 -5.41 10.04
C VAL A 82 -5.16 -4.86 10.65
N SER A 83 -4.24 -4.35 9.82
CA SER A 83 -2.98 -3.75 10.30
C SER A 83 -3.13 -2.33 10.88
N GLY A 84 -4.34 -1.77 10.87
CA GLY A 84 -4.61 -0.40 11.37
C GLY A 84 -4.01 0.71 10.52
N ARG A 85 -3.59 0.42 9.28
CA ARG A 85 -2.93 1.37 8.36
C ARG A 85 -3.84 1.87 7.24
N LEU A 86 -5.14 1.59 7.32
CA LEU A 86 -6.09 2.08 6.33
C LEU A 86 -6.32 3.58 6.53
N VAL A 87 -5.59 4.39 5.77
CA VAL A 87 -5.83 5.83 5.66
C VAL A 87 -6.58 6.07 4.36
N GLU A 88 -7.88 6.35 4.46
CA GLU A 88 -8.65 6.80 3.30
C GLU A 88 -8.20 8.22 2.97
N ALA A 89 -7.41 8.36 1.89
CA ALA A 89 -7.12 9.66 1.33
C ALA A 89 -8.42 10.16 0.67
N GLN A 90 -9.28 10.83 1.44
CA GLN A 90 -10.36 11.64 0.88
C GLN A 90 -9.72 12.59 -0.13
N ARG A 91 -9.85 12.27 -1.42
CA ARG A 91 -9.61 13.25 -2.48
C ARG A 91 -10.61 14.36 -2.22
N ARG A 92 -10.16 15.41 -1.55
CA ARG A 92 -10.89 16.67 -1.48
C ARG A 92 -11.04 17.10 -2.92
N ILE A 93 -12.21 16.85 -3.50
CA ILE A 93 -12.61 17.49 -4.74
C ILE A 93 -12.56 18.97 -4.37
N ALA A 94 -11.52 19.67 -4.83
CA ALA A 94 -11.47 21.10 -4.73
C ALA A 94 -12.75 21.59 -5.41
N THR A 95 -13.69 22.10 -4.62
CA THR A 95 -14.88 22.78 -5.11
C THR A 95 -14.37 23.88 -6.01
N ARG A 96 -14.46 23.67 -7.33
CA ARG A 96 -14.12 24.70 -8.32
C ARG A 96 -15.05 25.87 -8.00
N SER A 97 -14.46 26.90 -7.43
CA SER A 97 -15.08 28.16 -7.06
C SER A 97 -16.02 28.62 -8.18
N SER A 98 -17.32 28.56 -7.93
CA SER A 98 -18.36 29.20 -8.75
C SER A 98 -18.26 30.71 -8.55
N ARG A 99 -17.19 31.31 -9.09
CA ARG A 99 -16.94 32.76 -9.01
C ARG A 99 -16.94 33.37 -10.40
N THR A 100 -18.00 33.11 -11.16
CA THR A 100 -18.31 33.84 -12.39
C THR A 100 -19.83 33.97 -12.58
N ALA A 101 -20.51 34.66 -11.65
CA ALA A 101 -21.90 35.09 -11.82
C ALA A 101 -22.14 36.50 -11.23
N ARG A 102 -21.12 37.35 -11.23
CA ARG A 102 -21.21 38.75 -10.77
C ARG A 102 -20.44 39.68 -11.71
N LYS A 103 -20.80 39.69 -12.99
CA LYS A 103 -20.37 40.74 -13.93
C LYS A 103 -21.24 40.83 -15.18
N ARG A 104 -22.57 40.90 -14.99
CA ARG A 104 -23.54 41.36 -16.00
C ARG A 104 -24.73 42.01 -15.28
N ALA A 105 -24.48 43.14 -14.63
CA ALA A 105 -25.49 44.05 -14.11
C ALA A 105 -24.80 45.39 -13.77
N ALA A 106 -24.32 46.08 -14.79
CA ALA A 106 -24.02 47.51 -14.79
C ALA A 106 -23.50 47.90 -16.19
N ALA A 107 -24.01 49.02 -16.69
CA ALA A 107 -23.88 49.62 -18.02
C ALA A 107 -24.85 49.06 -19.07
#